data_AF-A0A1S3S1E3-F1
#
_entry.id   AF-A0A1S3S1E3-F1
#
_cell.length_a   1.000
_cell.length_b   1.000
_cell.length_c   1.000
_cell.angle_alpha   90.00
_cell.angle_beta   90.00
_cell.angle_gamma   90.00
#
_symmetry.space_group_name_H-M   'P 1'
#
loop_
_entity.id
_entity.type
_entity.pdbx_description
1 polymer ?
#
loop_
_entity_poly.entity_id
_entity_poly.type
_entity_poly.pdbx_seq_one_letter_code
_entity_poly.pdbx_strand_id
1 'polypeptide(L)'
;MGLFSDQADVCSHSTPLSLTVSLSTTDRMTNQQPVHQSNKAHYDEALPPIVGTGVLDLLEPKLPNSFLGTYCGFLIRNSLLVLTILDPNTLMLVSFPGDILMRMLKMLILPLIISSLITGLAGLDARSSGRMGSRAMVYYMSTTVIAAVLGVILVLGIHPGNPKLRSSQEQDTAPKNQEVSSLDAFLDLIRNLFPENLVQACFQQVGPRPRTRTGPRRRTKP
;
A
#
# COMPACT_ATOMS: atom_id res chain seq x y z
N MET A 1 -6.39 68.82 -49.03
CA MET A 1 -7.74 68.92 -49.63
C MET A 1 -8.49 67.66 -49.22
N GLY A 2 -9.66 67.80 -48.58
CA GLY A 2 -10.45 66.70 -48.00
C GLY A 2 -10.03 66.41 -46.56
N LEU A 3 -10.58 66.98 -45.48
CA LEU A 3 -11.97 67.25 -45.07
C LEU A 3 -12.83 65.98 -44.94
N PHE A 4 -13.48 65.89 -43.77
CA PHE A 4 -14.71 65.14 -43.43
C PHE A 4 -14.55 63.61 -43.30
N SER A 5 -15.10 62.91 -42.30
CA SER A 5 -16.17 63.24 -41.35
C SER A 5 -16.22 62.24 -40.19
N ASP A 6 -16.80 62.69 -39.07
CA ASP A 6 -17.55 61.95 -38.02
C ASP A 6 -16.91 60.75 -37.31
N GLN A 7 -16.62 60.75 -35.99
CA GLN A 7 -17.44 61.10 -34.81
C GLN A 7 -18.65 60.18 -34.58
N ALA A 8 -18.47 59.15 -33.75
CA ALA A 8 -19.42 58.70 -32.71
C ALA A 8 -18.66 57.65 -31.85
N ASP A 9 -18.23 57.99 -30.64
CA ASP A 9 -18.90 57.65 -29.37
C ASP A 9 -19.21 56.14 -29.25
N VAL A 10 -18.66 55.37 -28.30
CA VAL A 10 -19.02 55.47 -26.88
C VAL A 10 -17.92 54.87 -25.97
N CYS A 11 -17.60 55.57 -24.88
CA CYS A 11 -16.87 55.08 -23.71
C CYS A 11 -17.54 53.86 -23.06
N SER A 12 -16.79 52.80 -22.75
CA SER A 12 -16.44 52.48 -21.35
C SER A 12 -15.91 51.06 -21.18
N HIS A 13 -14.87 51.00 -20.36
CA HIS A 13 -14.51 49.91 -19.46
C HIS A 13 -13.89 48.62 -20.02
N SER A 14 -12.63 48.45 -19.58
CA SER A 14 -12.03 47.18 -19.13
C SER A 14 -11.34 46.30 -20.17
N THR A 15 -10.07 46.67 -20.41
CA THR A 15 -8.87 45.82 -20.59
C THR A 15 -8.84 44.78 -21.73
N PRO A 16 -7.98 44.99 -22.76
CA PRO A 16 -7.89 44.13 -23.92
C PRO A 16 -6.74 43.08 -23.86
N LEU A 17 -7.05 41.91 -24.43
CA LEU A 17 -6.33 41.15 -25.47
C LEU A 17 -4.81 40.91 -25.28
N SER A 18 -4.37 39.65 -25.12
CA SER A 18 -4.17 38.64 -26.18
C SER A 18 -3.09 38.99 -27.21
N LEU A 19 -2.07 38.12 -27.22
CA LEU A 19 -1.43 37.54 -28.41
C LEU A 19 -1.09 38.48 -29.56
N THR A 20 0.20 38.71 -29.79
CA THR A 20 0.73 38.73 -31.16
C THR A 20 2.12 38.11 -31.18
N VAL A 21 2.17 37.01 -31.91
CA VAL A 21 3.35 36.30 -32.40
C VAL A 21 4.16 37.22 -33.30
N SER A 22 5.48 37.28 -33.11
CA SER A 22 6.41 37.69 -34.17
C SER A 22 7.54 36.68 -34.29
N LEU A 23 7.62 36.15 -35.51
CA LEU A 23 8.65 35.30 -36.09
C LEU A 23 10.07 35.85 -35.86
N SER A 24 11.07 34.97 -35.77
CA SER A 24 11.98 34.71 -36.90
C SER A 24 13.25 33.99 -36.43
N THR A 25 13.36 32.75 -36.91
CA THR A 25 14.58 31.99 -37.16
C THR A 25 15.87 32.81 -37.20
N THR A 26 16.80 32.53 -36.27
CA THR A 26 18.24 32.63 -36.54
C THR A 26 18.92 31.44 -35.92
N ASP A 27 19.36 30.56 -36.81
CA ASP A 27 20.26 29.45 -36.65
C ASP A 27 21.55 29.86 -35.91
N ARG A 28 21.91 29.13 -34.85
CA ARG A 28 23.30 29.00 -34.36
C ARG A 28 23.42 27.71 -33.53
N MET A 29 23.78 26.62 -34.21
CA MET A 29 24.33 25.42 -33.59
C MET A 29 25.70 25.73 -32.94
N THR A 30 25.80 25.66 -31.61
CA THR A 30 27.01 25.24 -30.88
C THR A 30 26.55 24.54 -29.60
N ASN A 31 26.64 23.21 -29.56
CA ASN A 31 27.68 22.53 -28.77
C ASN A 31 27.44 22.68 -27.25
N GLN A 32 26.90 21.60 -26.68
CA GLN A 32 26.66 21.39 -25.27
C GLN A 32 27.96 21.02 -24.54
N GLN A 33 28.12 21.62 -23.36
CA GLN A 33 29.10 21.42 -22.26
C GLN A 33 30.31 22.37 -22.27
N PRO A 34 30.89 22.77 -21.11
CA PRO A 34 30.61 22.42 -19.69
C PRO A 34 30.59 23.61 -18.68
N VAL A 35 30.19 23.35 -17.43
CA VAL A 35 30.53 24.04 -16.14
C VAL A 35 30.42 25.59 -16.09
N HIS A 36 29.39 26.10 -15.40
CA HIS A 36 29.55 27.29 -14.55
C HIS A 36 28.72 27.19 -13.27
N GLN A 37 29.46 26.97 -12.20
CA GLN A 37 29.09 27.12 -10.81
C GLN A 37 28.81 28.59 -10.50
N SER A 38 27.55 28.98 -10.33
CA SER A 38 27.17 30.23 -9.64
C SER A 38 25.68 30.25 -9.30
N ASN A 39 25.29 29.54 -8.24
CA ASN A 39 24.21 30.00 -7.37
C ASN A 39 24.33 29.37 -5.97
N LYS A 40 25.42 29.73 -5.28
CA LYS A 40 25.59 29.56 -3.83
C LYS A 40 25.42 30.94 -3.18
N ALA A 41 24.20 31.45 -3.11
CA ALA A 41 23.88 32.67 -2.36
C ALA A 41 22.36 32.81 -2.14
N HIS A 42 21.69 31.77 -1.63
CA HIS A 42 20.32 31.93 -1.11
C HIS A 42 19.91 30.83 -0.11
N TYR A 43 20.83 30.43 0.79
CA TYR A 43 20.54 29.55 1.93
C TYR A 43 21.12 30.13 3.22
N ASP A 44 21.16 31.45 3.33
CA ASP A 44 21.66 32.15 4.51
C ASP A 44 20.72 33.33 4.78
N GLU A 45 19.60 33.03 5.47
CA GLU A 45 18.86 33.90 6.40
C GLU A 45 17.50 33.25 6.77
N ALA A 46 17.53 32.24 7.64
CA ALA A 46 16.48 31.90 8.60
C ALA A 46 16.97 30.76 9.51
N LEU A 47 18.05 31.03 10.24
CA LEU A 47 18.57 30.18 11.29
C LEU A 47 17.68 30.38 12.54
N PRO A 48 16.88 29.39 13.00
CA PRO A 48 16.31 29.47 14.34
C PRO A 48 17.45 29.37 15.38
N PRO A 49 17.43 30.18 16.46
CA PRO A 49 18.53 30.23 17.42
C PRO A 49 18.75 28.88 18.12
N ILE A 50 19.91 28.30 17.83
CA ILE A 50 20.50 27.08 18.39
C ILE A 50 21.01 27.25 19.84
N VAL A 51 20.24 27.91 20.71
CA VAL A 51 20.60 28.06 22.14
C VAL A 51 19.37 27.83 23.01
N GLY A 52 19.18 26.59 23.49
CA GLY A 52 18.40 26.36 24.72
C GLY A 52 17.48 25.15 24.81
N THR A 53 16.97 24.58 23.72
CA THR A 53 15.88 23.57 23.80
C THR A 53 16.06 22.30 22.96
N GLY A 54 16.99 22.27 22.01
CA GLY A 54 17.13 21.13 21.06
C GLY A 54 17.76 19.85 21.62
N VAL A 55 18.49 19.92 22.74
CA VAL A 55 19.14 18.74 23.34
C VAL A 55 18.29 18.02 24.39
N LEU A 56 17.22 18.66 24.89
CA LEU A 56 16.24 17.99 25.76
C LEU A 56 15.04 17.43 24.99
N ASP A 57 14.76 17.91 23.77
CA ASP A 57 13.79 17.27 22.86
C ASP A 57 14.31 15.94 22.27
N LEU A 58 15.63 15.73 22.26
CA LEU A 58 16.27 14.48 21.84
C LEU A 58 16.27 13.40 22.94
N LEU A 59 15.95 13.79 24.18
CA LEU A 59 15.75 12.93 25.33
C LEU A 59 14.27 12.90 25.76
N GLU A 60 13.34 13.26 24.89
CA GLU A 60 11.98 12.74 25.02
C GLU A 60 11.96 11.35 24.37
N PRO A 61 11.83 10.27 25.16
CA PRO A 61 11.52 8.99 24.56
C PRO A 61 10.14 9.20 23.91
N LYS A 62 10.06 9.23 22.57
CA LYS A 62 8.81 9.11 21.78
C LYS A 62 8.39 7.64 21.61
N LEU A 63 9.20 6.72 22.13
CA LEU A 63 8.94 5.29 22.23
C LEU A 63 7.90 4.88 23.32
N PRO A 64 7.71 5.56 24.47
CA PRO A 64 6.88 5.05 25.54
C PRO A 64 5.41 5.13 25.15
N ASN A 65 4.95 6.01 24.27
CA ASN A 65 3.52 6.13 24.00
C ASN A 65 2.95 4.88 23.29
N SER A 66 3.68 4.32 22.32
CA SER A 66 3.27 3.09 21.63
C SER A 66 3.48 1.83 22.48
N PHE A 67 4.59 1.77 23.23
CA PHE A 67 4.85 0.65 24.14
C PHE A 67 3.91 0.66 25.35
N LEU A 68 3.63 1.82 25.92
CA LEU A 68 2.65 2.02 27.00
C LEU A 68 1.25 1.68 26.51
N GLY A 69 0.90 2.03 25.27
CA GLY A 69 -0.36 1.61 24.66
C GLY A 69 -0.49 0.09 24.53
N THR A 70 0.57 -0.60 24.08
CA THR A 70 0.58 -2.06 23.95
C THR A 70 0.59 -2.75 25.31
N TYR A 71 1.35 -2.22 26.28
CA TYR A 71 1.43 -2.74 27.64
C TYR A 71 0.13 -2.52 28.42
N CYS A 72 -0.44 -1.31 28.40
CA CYS A 72 -1.77 -1.05 28.93
C CYS A 72 -2.82 -1.92 28.25
N GLY A 73 -2.78 -2.09 26.92
CA GLY A 73 -3.69 -2.99 26.21
C GLY A 73 -3.59 -4.44 26.66
N PHE A 74 -2.37 -4.94 26.90
CA PHE A 74 -2.13 -6.28 27.42
C PHE A 74 -2.62 -6.44 28.89
N LEU A 75 -2.38 -5.44 29.74
CA LEU A 75 -2.86 -5.43 31.13
C LEU A 75 -4.39 -5.32 31.22
N ILE A 76 -5.00 -4.46 30.40
CA ILE A 76 -6.46 -4.32 30.30
C ILE A 76 -7.06 -5.62 29.76
N ARG A 77 -6.47 -6.25 28.74
CA ARG A 77 -6.88 -7.58 28.26
C ARG A 77 -6.82 -8.61 29.38
N ASN A 78 -5.72 -8.69 30.13
CA ASN A 78 -5.54 -9.68 31.21
C ASN A 78 -6.51 -9.44 32.37
N SER A 79 -6.75 -8.18 32.75
CA SER A 79 -7.69 -7.79 33.80
C SER A 79 -9.16 -8.00 33.39
N LEU A 80 -9.50 -7.65 32.15
CA LEU A 80 -10.85 -7.82 31.59
C LEU A 80 -11.18 -9.30 31.33
N LEU A 81 -10.20 -10.14 30.96
CA LEU A 81 -10.39 -11.57 30.75
C LEU A 81 -10.79 -12.30 32.04
N VAL A 82 -10.33 -11.83 33.20
CA VAL A 82 -10.77 -12.33 34.52
C VAL A 82 -12.23 -11.94 34.82
N LEU A 83 -12.69 -10.78 34.33
CA LEU A 83 -14.07 -10.29 34.52
C LEU A 83 -15.08 -10.83 33.49
N THR A 84 -14.64 -11.20 32.28
CA THR A 84 -15.50 -11.48 31.10
C THR A 84 -15.88 -12.96 30.96
N ILE A 85 -15.49 -13.82 31.90
CA ILE A 85 -15.80 -15.27 31.87
C ILE A 85 -17.33 -15.53 31.97
N LEU A 86 -18.15 -14.51 32.22
CA LEU A 86 -19.59 -14.65 32.53
C LEU A 86 -20.58 -14.09 31.50
N ASP A 87 -20.22 -13.21 30.55
CA ASP A 87 -21.21 -12.62 29.60
C ASP A 87 -20.68 -12.38 28.17
N PRO A 88 -21.27 -13.01 27.13
CA PRO A 88 -20.84 -12.88 25.73
C PRO A 88 -21.21 -11.52 25.08
N ASN A 89 -22.20 -10.79 25.62
CA ASN A 89 -22.66 -9.53 25.01
C ASN A 89 -21.66 -8.38 25.24
N THR A 90 -20.97 -8.38 26.39
CA THR A 90 -19.93 -7.40 26.73
C THR A 90 -18.73 -7.50 25.79
N LEU A 91 -18.41 -8.71 25.33
CA LEU A 91 -17.28 -8.94 24.43
C LEU A 91 -17.48 -8.27 23.07
N MET A 92 -18.71 -8.33 22.51
CA MET A 92 -19.04 -7.62 21.27
C MET A 92 -18.96 -6.09 21.42
N LEU A 93 -19.34 -5.56 22.59
CA LEU A 93 -19.26 -4.11 22.85
C LEU A 93 -17.81 -3.63 22.94
N VAL A 94 -16.92 -4.42 23.55
CA VAL A 94 -15.51 -4.06 23.71
C VAL A 94 -14.72 -4.21 22.40
N SER A 95 -15.08 -5.14 21.50
CA SER A 95 -14.43 -5.28 20.19
C SER A 95 -14.85 -4.21 19.18
N PHE A 96 -16.02 -3.59 19.39
CA PHE A 96 -16.61 -2.58 18.50
C PHE A 96 -15.66 -1.45 18.05
N PRO A 97 -14.91 -0.75 18.94
CA PRO A 97 -13.96 0.29 18.51
C PRO A 97 -12.82 -0.26 17.62
N GLY A 98 -12.39 -1.50 17.86
CA GLY A 98 -11.37 -2.18 17.04
C GLY A 98 -11.90 -2.52 15.65
N ASP A 99 -13.16 -2.96 15.56
CA ASP A 99 -13.81 -3.28 14.29
C ASP A 99 -14.00 -2.05 13.41
N ILE A 100 -14.39 -0.90 13.99
CA ILE A 100 -14.51 0.36 13.25
C ILE A 100 -13.13 0.81 12.74
N LEU A 101 -12.10 0.77 13.59
CA LEU A 101 -10.74 1.13 13.20
C LEU A 101 -10.25 0.27 12.03
N MET A 102 -10.46 -1.05 12.11
CA MET A 102 -10.07 -1.98 11.05
C MET A 102 -10.82 -1.74 9.74
N ARG A 103 -12.07 -1.28 9.77
CA ARG A 103 -12.84 -0.89 8.58
C ARG A 103 -12.30 0.41 7.97
N MET A 104 -11.97 1.40 8.79
CA MET A 104 -11.37 2.66 8.33
C MET A 104 -10.02 2.42 7.64
N LEU A 105 -9.13 1.64 8.24
CA LEU A 105 -7.82 1.32 7.64
C LEU A 105 -7.93 0.56 6.31
N LYS A 106 -8.87 -0.39 6.21
CA LYS A 106 -9.11 -1.15 4.97
C LYS A 106 -9.67 -0.30 3.83
N MET A 107 -10.41 0.78 4.12
CA MET A 107 -10.88 1.70 3.08
C MET A 107 -9.75 2.57 2.52
N LEU A 108 -8.77 2.91 3.35
CA LEU A 108 -7.63 3.76 2.97
C LEU A 108 -6.55 3.00 2.18
N ILE A 109 -6.38 1.70 2.42
CA ILE A 109 -5.27 0.94 1.82
C ILE A 109 -5.33 0.91 0.29
N LEU A 110 -6.52 0.74 -0.30
CA LEU A 110 -6.72 0.64 -1.74
C LEU A 110 -6.28 1.90 -2.51
N PRO A 111 -6.81 3.11 -2.21
CA PRO A 111 -6.40 4.33 -2.91
C PRO A 111 -4.94 4.72 -2.63
N LEU A 112 -4.43 4.46 -1.42
CA LEU A 112 -3.05 4.80 -1.06
C LEU A 112 -2.03 3.94 -1.81
N ILE A 113 -2.29 2.64 -1.98
CA ILE A 113 -1.39 1.77 -2.74
C ILE A 113 -1.37 2.19 -4.22
N ILE A 114 -2.53 2.40 -4.84
CA ILE A 114 -2.58 2.75 -6.27
C ILE A 114 -1.90 4.09 -6.55
N SER A 115 -2.22 5.14 -5.78
CA SER A 115 -1.64 6.48 -5.96
C SER A 115 -0.12 6.51 -5.70
N SER A 116 0.36 5.81 -4.66
CA SER A 116 1.78 5.73 -4.36
C SER A 116 2.57 4.95 -5.41
N LEU A 117 2.01 3.85 -5.95
CA LEU A 117 2.64 3.10 -7.03
C LEU A 117 2.70 3.91 -8.32
N ILE A 118 1.62 4.58 -8.71
CA ILE A 118 1.59 5.43 -9.92
C ILE A 118 2.63 6.55 -9.80
N THR A 119 2.60 7.30 -8.70
CA THR A 119 3.52 8.44 -8.48
C THR A 119 4.97 7.97 -8.36
N GLY A 120 5.21 6.87 -7.66
CA GLY A 120 6.54 6.29 -7.48
C GLY A 120 7.16 5.78 -8.78
N LEU A 121 6.35 5.26 -9.71
CA LEU A 121 6.83 4.80 -11.01
C LEU A 121 6.90 5.93 -12.05
N ALA A 122 6.01 6.92 -11.97
CA ALA A 122 5.99 8.06 -12.91
C ALA A 122 7.21 8.98 -12.79
N GLY A 123 7.82 9.07 -11.59
CA GLY A 123 9.01 9.89 -11.36
C GLY A 123 10.35 9.26 -11.78
N LEU A 124 10.34 8.03 -12.31
CA LEU A 124 11.56 7.28 -12.62
C LEU A 124 11.62 6.90 -14.11
N ASP A 125 12.78 7.09 -14.74
CA ASP A 125 13.01 6.62 -16.11
C ASP A 125 12.85 5.10 -16.23
N ALA A 126 12.28 4.61 -17.33
CA ALA A 126 12.02 3.17 -17.53
C ALA A 126 13.28 2.28 -17.34
N ARG A 127 14.46 2.79 -17.74
CA ARG A 127 15.73 2.07 -17.61
C ARG A 127 16.26 2.03 -16.17
N SER A 128 16.02 3.08 -15.38
CA SER A 128 16.44 3.11 -13.97
C SER A 128 15.45 2.33 -13.10
N SER A 129 14.15 2.47 -13.36
CA SER A 129 13.07 1.73 -12.70
C SER A 129 13.24 0.21 -12.82
N GLY A 130 13.56 -0.30 -14.02
CA GLY A 130 13.81 -1.74 -14.22
C GLY A 130 15.05 -2.27 -13.46
N ARG A 131 16.12 -1.47 -13.33
CA ARG A 131 17.32 -1.85 -12.57
C ARG A 131 17.09 -1.82 -11.07
N MET A 132 16.28 -0.88 -10.59
CA MET A 132 15.89 -0.80 -9.18
C MET A 132 14.93 -1.95 -8.82
N GLY A 133 13.94 -2.22 -9.66
CA GLY A 133 13.00 -3.32 -9.50
C GLY A 133 13.65 -4.70 -9.52
N SER A 134 14.59 -4.95 -10.45
CA SER A 134 15.31 -6.23 -10.50
C SER A 134 16.18 -6.48 -9.26
N ARG A 135 16.87 -5.46 -8.75
CA ARG A 135 17.61 -5.56 -7.47
C ARG A 135 16.66 -5.84 -6.30
N ALA A 136 15.52 -5.16 -6.24
CA ALA A 136 14.50 -5.39 -5.23
C ALA A 136 13.93 -6.81 -5.30
N MET A 137 13.67 -7.33 -6.50
CA MET A 137 13.15 -8.68 -6.72
C MET A 137 14.15 -9.75 -6.24
N VAL A 138 15.43 -9.61 -6.59
CA VAL A 138 16.48 -10.54 -6.12
C VAL A 138 16.62 -10.49 -4.60
N TYR A 139 16.57 -9.29 -4.01
CA TYR A 139 16.61 -9.10 -2.56
C TYR A 139 15.40 -9.75 -1.86
N TYR A 140 14.19 -9.57 -2.38
CA TYR A 140 12.99 -10.20 -1.80
C TYR A 140 13.01 -11.72 -1.91
N MET A 141 13.46 -12.26 -3.05
CA MET A 141 13.54 -13.71 -3.21
C MET A 141 14.57 -14.33 -2.25
N SER A 142 15.76 -13.75 -2.13
CA SER A 142 16.79 -14.30 -1.25
C SER A 142 16.38 -14.23 0.22
N THR A 143 15.85 -13.08 0.68
CA THR A 143 15.43 -12.93 2.08
C THR A 143 14.22 -13.81 2.42
N THR A 144 13.27 -13.99 1.50
CA THR A 144 12.10 -14.86 1.72
C THR A 144 12.51 -16.32 1.86
N VAL A 145 13.46 -16.79 1.03
CA VAL A 145 13.98 -18.17 1.14
C VAL A 145 14.71 -18.37 2.47
N ILE A 146 15.59 -17.44 2.85
CA ILE A 146 16.31 -17.51 4.13
C ILE A 146 15.32 -17.51 5.31
N ALA A 147 14.34 -16.59 5.30
CA ALA A 147 13.32 -16.50 6.34
C ALA A 147 12.44 -17.76 6.42
N ALA A 148 12.04 -18.32 5.28
CA ALA A 148 11.26 -19.56 5.24
C ALA A 148 12.04 -20.76 5.78
N VAL A 149 13.31 -20.90 5.40
CA VAL A 149 14.19 -21.97 5.92
C VAL A 149 14.36 -21.83 7.43
N LEU A 150 14.65 -20.63 7.93
CA LEU A 150 14.74 -20.37 9.37
C LEU A 150 13.41 -20.64 10.09
N GLY A 151 12.28 -20.25 9.51
CA GLY A 151 10.96 -20.52 10.06
C GLY A 151 10.65 -22.00 10.17
N VAL A 152 10.97 -22.78 9.13
CA VAL A 152 10.80 -24.24 9.13
C VAL A 152 11.73 -24.91 10.15
N ILE A 153 12.98 -24.48 10.25
CA ILE A 153 13.90 -25.01 11.27
C ILE A 153 13.40 -24.69 12.67
N LEU A 154 12.92 -23.47 12.92
CA LEU A 154 12.46 -23.05 14.24
C LEU A 154 11.17 -23.76 14.66
N VAL A 155 10.19 -23.91 13.75
CA VAL A 155 8.93 -24.60 14.04
C VAL A 155 9.15 -26.10 14.24
N LEU A 156 10.08 -26.72 13.51
CA LEU A 156 10.46 -28.11 13.73
C LEU A 156 11.37 -28.29 14.95
N GLY A 157 12.13 -27.27 15.37
CA GLY A 157 12.96 -27.35 16.58
C GLY A 157 12.15 -27.19 17.86
N ILE A 158 11.27 -26.19 17.90
CA ILE A 158 10.43 -25.89 19.08
C ILE A 158 9.20 -26.80 19.11
N HIS A 159 8.73 -27.27 17.95
CA HIS A 159 7.46 -27.99 17.79
C HIS A 159 6.30 -27.31 18.55
N PRO A 160 5.95 -26.05 18.22
CA PRO A 160 4.88 -25.36 18.93
C PRO A 160 3.52 -26.02 18.62
N GLY A 161 2.93 -26.63 19.62
CA GLY A 161 1.58 -27.20 19.56
C GLY A 161 1.48 -28.58 20.21
N ASN A 162 0.49 -28.76 21.08
CA ASN A 162 0.22 -30.06 21.69
C ASN A 162 -0.66 -30.91 20.74
N PRO A 163 -0.16 -32.01 20.15
CA PRO A 163 -0.96 -32.85 19.25
C PRO A 163 -2.18 -33.47 19.97
N LYS A 164 -2.09 -33.65 21.29
CA LYS A 164 -3.16 -34.18 22.15
C LYS A 164 -4.37 -33.24 22.29
N LEU A 165 -4.22 -31.94 22.03
CA LEU A 165 -5.34 -30.98 22.05
C LEU A 165 -6.08 -30.91 20.71
N ARG A 166 -5.44 -31.35 19.60
CA ARG A 166 -6.08 -31.38 18.27
C ARG A 166 -7.08 -32.52 18.14
N SER A 167 -6.83 -33.67 18.77
CA SER A 167 -7.74 -34.83 18.75
C SER A 167 -9.05 -34.60 19.52
N SER A 168 -9.09 -33.66 20.48
CA SER A 168 -10.31 -33.32 21.22
C SER A 168 -11.17 -32.27 20.52
N GLN A 169 -10.67 -31.68 19.42
CA GLN A 169 -11.31 -30.60 18.65
C GLN A 169 -11.54 -31.05 17.20
N GLU A 170 -12.07 -32.26 16.99
CA GLU A 170 -12.29 -32.84 15.65
C GLU A 170 -13.76 -32.90 15.22
N GLN A 171 -14.66 -32.10 15.78
CA GLN A 171 -16.07 -32.22 15.41
C GLN A 171 -16.89 -30.92 15.33
N ASP A 172 -16.26 -29.80 14.97
CA ASP A 172 -17.05 -28.69 14.42
C ASP A 172 -16.33 -28.02 13.23
N THR A 173 -16.94 -28.21 12.06
CA THR A 173 -16.94 -27.25 10.93
C THR A 173 -15.64 -26.96 10.18
N ALA A 174 -14.78 -27.95 9.93
CA ALA A 174 -13.81 -27.83 8.83
C ALA A 174 -14.37 -28.53 7.57
N PRO A 175 -14.63 -27.82 6.45
CA PRO A 175 -14.98 -28.49 5.20
C PRO A 175 -13.86 -29.45 4.85
N LYS A 176 -14.21 -30.71 4.55
CA LYS A 176 -13.29 -31.78 4.11
C LYS A 176 -12.24 -31.17 3.18
N ASN A 177 -10.98 -31.24 3.62
CA ASN A 177 -9.80 -30.80 2.90
C ASN A 177 -9.86 -31.35 1.47
N GLN A 178 -10.38 -30.55 0.54
CA GLN A 178 -10.32 -30.89 -0.87
C GLN A 178 -8.86 -30.85 -1.22
N GLU A 179 -8.32 -31.96 -1.71
CA GLU A 179 -6.94 -32.06 -2.20
C GLU A 179 -6.78 -31.07 -3.36
N VAL A 180 -6.45 -29.83 -3.02
CA VAL A 180 -6.08 -28.80 -3.98
C VAL A 180 -4.71 -29.18 -4.52
N SER A 181 -4.67 -29.58 -5.79
CA SER A 181 -3.41 -29.84 -6.48
C SER A 181 -2.59 -28.55 -6.48
N SER A 182 -1.29 -28.65 -6.19
CA SER A 182 -0.37 -27.50 -6.20
C SER A 182 -0.37 -26.78 -7.56
N LEU A 183 -0.64 -27.51 -8.64
CA LEU A 183 -0.80 -26.93 -9.98
C LEU A 183 -2.07 -26.08 -10.09
N ASP A 184 -3.20 -26.53 -9.51
CA ASP A 184 -4.43 -25.73 -9.52
C ASP A 184 -4.22 -24.44 -8.70
N ALA A 185 -3.53 -24.52 -7.55
CA ALA A 185 -3.17 -23.33 -6.76
C ALA A 185 -2.23 -22.37 -7.50
N PHE A 186 -1.22 -22.88 -8.21
CA PHE A 186 -0.32 -22.06 -9.03
C PHE A 186 -1.06 -21.41 -10.22
N LEU A 187 -1.94 -22.15 -10.88
CA LEU A 187 -2.79 -21.62 -11.94
C LEU A 187 -3.75 -20.55 -11.40
N ASP A 188 -4.28 -20.73 -10.20
CA ASP A 188 -5.13 -19.74 -9.54
C ASP A 188 -4.36 -18.48 -9.12
N LEU A 189 -3.09 -18.61 -8.73
CA LEU A 189 -2.22 -17.45 -8.50
C LEU A 189 -2.05 -16.63 -9.80
N ILE A 190 -1.76 -17.30 -10.93
CA ILE A 190 -1.61 -16.61 -12.23
C ILE A 190 -2.94 -15.97 -12.66
N ARG A 191 -4.07 -16.64 -12.44
CA ARG A 191 -5.40 -16.07 -12.73
C ARG A 191 -5.69 -14.82 -11.89
N ASN A 192 -5.28 -14.81 -10.62
CA ASN A 192 -5.42 -13.64 -9.76
C ASN A 192 -4.40 -12.53 -10.08
N LEU A 193 -3.27 -12.84 -10.71
CA LEU A 193 -2.29 -11.83 -11.17
C LEU A 193 -2.83 -11.00 -12.35
N PHE A 194 -3.62 -11.62 -13.23
CA PHE A 194 -4.26 -10.96 -14.37
C PHE A 194 -5.80 -11.04 -14.25
N PRO A 195 -6.41 -10.20 -13.41
CA PRO A 195 -7.84 -10.24 -13.21
C PRO A 195 -8.62 -9.86 -14.46
N GLU A 196 -9.76 -10.52 -14.68
CA GLU A 196 -10.69 -10.20 -15.78
C GLU A 196 -11.31 -8.80 -15.64
N ASN A 197 -11.43 -8.31 -14.41
CA ASN A 197 -11.96 -6.97 -14.09
C ASN A 197 -11.17 -6.34 -12.94
N LEU A 198 -10.52 -5.19 -13.20
CA LEU A 198 -9.75 -4.47 -12.18
C LEU A 198 -10.62 -4.06 -10.99
N VAL A 199 -11.83 -3.55 -11.23
CA VAL A 199 -12.74 -3.12 -10.16
C VAL A 199 -13.20 -4.30 -9.31
N GLN A 200 -13.50 -5.43 -9.93
CA GLN A 200 -13.96 -6.62 -9.21
C GLN A 200 -12.83 -7.23 -8.36
N ALA A 201 -11.60 -7.27 -8.90
CA ALA A 201 -10.43 -7.80 -8.19
C ALA A 201 -10.06 -7.03 -6.92
N CYS A 202 -10.39 -5.74 -6.86
CA CYS A 202 -10.22 -4.92 -5.66
C CYS A 202 -11.11 -5.34 -4.48
N PHE A 203 -12.24 -6.03 -4.75
CA PHE A 203 -13.21 -6.41 -3.71
C PHE A 203 -13.40 -7.94 -3.59
N GLN A 204 -13.00 -8.72 -4.59
CA GLN A 204 -13.24 -10.15 -4.67
C GLN A 204 -11.98 -10.87 -5.16
N GLN A 205 -11.60 -11.94 -4.46
CA GLN A 205 -10.51 -12.84 -4.88
C GLN A 205 -11.10 -14.13 -5.45
N VAL A 206 -10.55 -14.61 -6.56
CA VAL A 206 -11.00 -15.86 -7.18
C VAL A 206 -10.36 -17.03 -6.42
N GLY A 207 -11.19 -17.78 -5.69
CA GLY A 207 -10.77 -18.98 -4.98
C GLY A 207 -10.71 -20.23 -5.87
N PRO A 208 -9.97 -21.28 -5.46
CA PRO A 208 -9.90 -22.54 -6.19
C PRO A 208 -11.28 -23.14 -6.41
N ARG A 209 -11.63 -23.44 -7.66
CA ARG A 209 -12.90 -24.11 -7.97
C ARG A 209 -12.79 -25.59 -7.60
N PRO A 210 -13.71 -26.12 -6.76
CA PRO A 210 -13.82 -27.55 -6.57
C PRO A 210 -14.06 -28.23 -7.92
N ARG A 211 -13.12 -29.04 -8.40
CA ARG A 211 -13.41 -29.94 -9.50
C ARG A 211 -14.32 -31.05 -8.95
N THR A 212 -15.62 -30.93 -9.17
CA THR A 212 -16.48 -32.11 -9.18
C THR A 212 -16.00 -32.98 -10.33
N ARG A 213 -15.17 -33.99 -10.03
CA ARG A 213 -14.97 -35.11 -10.94
C ARG A 213 -16.35 -35.72 -11.16
N THR A 214 -16.99 -35.40 -12.28
CA THR A 214 -18.01 -36.24 -12.89
C THR A 214 -17.34 -37.56 -13.24
N GLY A 215 -17.24 -38.46 -12.24
CA GLY A 215 -16.94 -39.86 -12.50
C GLY A 215 -17.99 -40.43 -13.46
N PRO A 216 -17.62 -41.36 -14.34
CA PRO A 216 -18.56 -41.93 -15.29
C PRO A 216 -19.74 -42.51 -14.51
N ARG A 217 -20.96 -42.05 -14.82
CA ARG A 217 -22.21 -42.66 -14.33
C ARG A 217 -22.08 -44.16 -14.53
N ARG A 218 -21.95 -44.93 -13.44
CA ARG A 218 -22.16 -46.38 -13.49
C ARG A 218 -23.57 -46.56 -14.04
N ARG A 219 -23.67 -46.99 -15.29
CA ARG A 219 -24.89 -47.56 -15.86
C ARG A 219 -25.33 -48.65 -14.89
N THR A 220 -26.38 -48.41 -14.13
CA THR A 220 -27.22 -49.47 -13.60
C THR A 220 -27.76 -50.22 -14.82
N LYS A 221 -27.22 -51.41 -15.07
CA LYS A 221 -27.84 -52.35 -16.02
C LYS A 221 -29.16 -52.85 -15.40
N PRO A 222 -30.16 -53.15 -16.25
CA PRO A 222 -31.52 -53.46 -15.85
C PRO A 222 -31.62 -54.77 -15.08
#